data_AF-U9UNM6-F1
#
_entry.id   AF-U9UNM6-F1
#
_cell.length_a   1.000
_cell.length_b   1.000
_cell.length_c   1.000
_cell.angle_alpha   90.00
_cell.angle_beta   90.00
_cell.angle_gamma   90.00
#
_symmetry.space_group_name_H-M   'P 1'
#
loop_
_entity.id
_entity.type
_entity.pdbx_description
1 polymer ?
#
loop_
_entity_poly.entity_id
_entity_poly.type
_entity_poly.pdbx_seq_one_letter_code
_entity_poly.pdbx_strand_id
1 'polypeptide(L)'
;MSIQFFSNLSKNYIEILEDDEYYDITIEVGEDPNVKIFHAHTIILCHRSPYLRRALANKRNNNNSGVLSHIKLPNILPEIFQIILKYIYGGILSLNEHDTLEILKVLIAANELLLNELVDYLQTYLIETSKILYEFYG
;
A
#
# COMPACT_ATOMS: atom_id res chain seq x y z
N MET A 1 13.21 -14.17 -27.98
CA MET A 1 12.65 -14.87 -26.81
C MET A 1 13.09 -14.10 -25.57
N SER A 2 12.17 -13.68 -24.71
CA SER A 2 12.47 -13.00 -23.44
C SER A 2 12.16 -13.94 -22.28
N ILE A 3 13.05 -13.98 -21.29
CA ILE A 3 12.84 -14.68 -20.01
C ILE A 3 12.63 -13.59 -18.95
N GLN A 4 11.63 -13.77 -18.10
CA GLN A 4 11.24 -12.80 -17.09
C GLN A 4 11.68 -13.27 -15.70
N PHE A 5 12.32 -12.38 -14.93
CA PHE A 5 12.81 -12.65 -13.57
C PHE A 5 12.11 -11.78 -12.51
N PHE A 6 10.79 -11.59 -12.67
CA PHE A 6 10.03 -10.65 -11.84
C PHE A 6 9.93 -11.04 -10.37
N SER A 7 9.92 -12.34 -10.05
CA SER A 7 9.84 -12.79 -8.66
C SER A 7 11.04 -12.37 -7.82
N ASN A 8 12.25 -12.42 -8.39
CA ASN A 8 13.45 -11.96 -7.68
C ASN A 8 13.47 -10.44 -7.58
N LEU A 9 13.12 -9.73 -8.67
CA LEU A 9 12.99 -8.28 -8.66
C LEU A 9 12.00 -7.79 -7.58
N SER A 10 10.83 -8.44 -7.47
CA SER A 10 9.82 -8.18 -6.44
C SER A 10 10.38 -8.36 -5.03
N LYS A 11 11.09 -9.46 -4.77
CA LYS A 11 11.75 -9.70 -3.47
C LYS A 11 12.80 -8.64 -3.15
N ASN A 12 13.62 -8.25 -4.12
CA ASN A 12 14.62 -7.21 -3.90
C ASN A 12 13.99 -5.85 -3.56
N TYR A 13 12.82 -5.53 -4.11
CA TYR A 13 12.09 -4.33 -3.68
C TYR A 13 11.53 -4.46 -2.25
N ILE A 14 11.08 -5.64 -1.84
CA ILE A 14 10.67 -5.86 -0.44
C ILE A 14 11.87 -5.72 0.50
N GLU A 15 13.04 -6.26 0.14
CA GLU A 15 14.29 -6.09 0.91
C GLU A 15 14.63 -4.60 1.09
N ILE A 16 14.53 -3.79 0.02
CA ILE A 16 14.71 -2.33 0.09
C ILE A 16 13.73 -1.66 1.09
N LEU A 17 12.50 -2.18 1.19
CA LEU A 17 11.53 -1.68 2.16
C LEU A 17 11.88 -2.08 3.60
N GLU A 18 12.47 -3.26 3.81
CA GLU A 18 12.76 -3.83 5.13
C GLU A 18 14.10 -3.34 5.71
N ASP A 19 15.08 -3.03 4.86
CA ASP A 19 16.42 -2.60 5.28
C ASP A 19 16.44 -1.15 5.84
N ASP A 20 15.36 -0.38 5.64
CA ASP A 20 15.20 0.99 6.14
C ASP A 20 16.29 1.99 5.69
N GLU A 21 16.94 1.71 4.55
CA GLU A 21 17.98 2.55 3.97
C GLU A 21 17.46 3.39 2.80
N TYR A 22 18.17 4.48 2.48
CA TYR A 22 17.93 5.37 1.32
C TYR A 22 16.51 5.93 1.14
N TYR A 23 15.67 5.86 2.17
CA TYR A 23 14.35 6.46 2.13
C TYR A 23 14.45 7.99 1.96
N ASP A 24 13.57 8.53 1.13
CA ASP A 24 13.47 9.98 0.85
C ASP A 24 12.14 10.57 1.34
N ILE A 25 11.34 9.76 2.03
CA ILE A 25 10.06 10.13 2.60
C ILE A 25 9.72 9.39 3.89
N THR A 26 9.11 10.13 4.82
CA THR A 26 8.42 9.60 6.01
C THR A 26 6.91 9.69 5.84
N ILE A 27 6.20 8.63 6.18
CA ILE A 27 4.73 8.53 6.13
C ILE A 27 4.23 8.27 7.54
N GLU A 28 3.45 9.21 8.08
CA GLU A 28 2.74 9.05 9.35
C GLU A 28 1.35 8.50 9.07
N VAL A 29 1.01 7.37 9.68
CA VAL A 29 -0.22 6.62 9.40
C VAL A 29 -0.99 6.38 10.69
N GLY A 30 -2.31 6.52 10.61
CA GLY A 30 -3.22 6.43 11.75
C GLY A 30 -3.44 7.78 12.43
N GLU A 31 -4.25 7.73 13.50
CA GLU A 31 -4.56 8.88 14.36
C GLU A 31 -4.19 8.55 15.81
N ASP A 32 -3.91 9.59 16.60
CA ASP A 32 -3.55 9.44 18.01
C ASP A 32 -4.62 8.64 18.79
N PRO A 33 -4.21 7.68 19.64
CA PRO A 33 -2.84 7.36 20.04
C PRO A 33 -2.14 6.30 19.14
N ASN A 34 -2.77 5.83 18.07
CA ASN A 34 -2.33 4.70 17.25
C ASN A 34 -1.64 5.16 15.95
N VAL A 35 -0.64 6.03 16.09
CA VAL A 35 0.15 6.53 14.97
C VAL A 35 1.41 5.67 14.80
N LYS A 36 1.72 5.31 13.55
CA LYS A 36 2.99 4.66 13.19
C LYS A 36 3.67 5.43 12.07
N ILE A 37 5.00 5.49 12.17
CA ILE A 37 5.86 6.09 11.16
C ILE A 37 6.40 4.99 10.25
N PHE A 38 6.33 5.22 8.95
CA PHE A 38 6.90 4.38 7.90
C PHE A 38 7.92 5.19 7.10
N HIS A 39 9.04 4.56 6.78
CA HIS A 39 10.00 5.07 5.82
C HIS A 39 9.77 4.41 4.46
N ALA A 40 9.90 5.19 3.38
CA ALA A 40 9.61 4.71 2.04
C ALA A 40 10.36 5.51 0.98
N HIS A 41 10.12 5.15 -0.28
CA HIS A 41 10.82 5.69 -1.44
C HIS A 41 9.82 6.33 -2.40
N THR A 42 9.90 7.64 -2.55
CA THR A 42 9.00 8.48 -3.34
C THR A 42 8.86 7.97 -4.77
N ILE A 43 9.95 7.48 -5.38
CA ILE A 43 9.91 6.97 -6.76
C ILE A 43 9.00 5.76 -6.89
N ILE A 44 9.03 4.82 -5.94
CA ILE A 44 8.18 3.62 -5.95
C ILE A 44 6.73 4.02 -5.70
N LEU A 45 6.47 4.79 -4.64
CA LEU A 45 5.13 5.26 -4.28
C LEU A 45 4.45 6.02 -5.44
N CYS A 46 5.16 6.97 -6.06
CA CYS A 46 4.62 7.77 -7.15
C CYS A 46 4.27 6.94 -8.39
N HIS A 47 5.00 5.86 -8.67
CA HIS A 47 4.71 5.02 -9.84
C HIS A 47 3.57 4.03 -9.60
N ARG A 48 3.30 3.68 -8.33
CA ARG A 48 2.28 2.70 -7.96
C ARG A 48 0.95 3.33 -7.54
N SER A 49 0.98 4.57 -7.04
CA SER A 49 -0.22 5.30 -6.60
C SER A 49 -0.32 6.70 -7.22
N PRO A 50 -1.36 6.97 -8.04
CA PRO A 50 -1.66 8.31 -8.52
C PRO A 50 -1.99 9.30 -7.40
N TYR A 51 -2.60 8.83 -6.31
CA TYR A 51 -2.88 9.65 -5.12
C TYR A 51 -1.57 10.14 -4.50
N LEU A 52 -0.66 9.21 -4.17
CA LEU A 52 0.63 9.53 -3.55
C LEU A 52 1.46 10.42 -4.48
N ARG A 53 1.44 10.15 -5.79
CA ARG A 53 2.10 11.03 -6.77
C ARG A 53 1.65 12.49 -6.64
N ARG A 54 0.33 12.73 -6.57
CA ARG A 54 -0.21 14.09 -6.42
C ARG A 54 0.12 14.69 -5.05
N ALA A 55 -0.03 13.90 -3.98
CA ALA A 55 0.28 14.33 -2.63
C ALA A 55 1.74 14.78 -2.48
N LEU A 56 2.67 14.10 -3.15
CA LEU A 56 4.11 14.37 -3.09
C LEU A 56 4.56 15.48 -4.05
N ALA A 57 3.93 15.60 -5.23
CA ALA A 57 4.20 16.70 -6.15
C ALA A 57 3.92 18.07 -5.51
N ASN A 58 2.82 18.19 -4.76
CA ASN A 58 2.45 19.42 -4.06
C ASN A 58 3.48 19.84 -3.00
N LYS A 59 4.21 18.89 -2.39
CA LYS A 59 5.21 19.20 -1.36
C LYS A 59 6.57 19.57 -1.93
N ARG A 60 6.97 19.00 -3.07
CA ARG A 60 8.22 19.39 -3.75
C ARG A 60 8.26 20.87 -4.13
N ASN A 61 7.11 21.46 -4.48
CA ASN A 61 7.02 22.89 -4.82
C ASN A 61 7.19 23.82 -3.61
N ASN A 62 7.02 23.31 -2.38
CA ASN A 62 7.09 24.09 -1.15
C ASN A 62 8.39 23.86 -0.35
N ASN A 63 9.15 22.82 -0.66
CA ASN A 63 10.31 22.38 0.11
C ASN A 63 11.64 22.85 -0.51
N ASN A 64 11.97 24.13 -0.31
CA ASN A 64 13.28 24.70 -0.70
C ASN A 64 14.40 24.45 0.34
N SER A 65 14.13 23.73 1.43
CA SER A 65 14.96 23.73 2.66
C SER A 65 15.70 22.43 2.96
N GLY A 66 15.71 21.43 2.07
CA GLY A 66 16.40 20.15 2.32
C GLY A 66 15.74 19.26 3.39
N VAL A 67 14.53 19.60 3.84
CA VAL A 67 13.74 18.79 4.76
C VAL A 67 13.19 17.57 4.03
N LEU A 68 13.33 16.39 4.66
CA LEU A 68 12.79 15.12 4.18
C LEU A 68 11.28 15.26 3.87
N SER A 69 10.83 14.65 2.77
CA SER A 69 9.40 14.70 2.43
C SER A 69 8.60 13.96 3.51
N HIS A 70 7.43 14.50 3.88
CA HIS A 70 6.58 13.92 4.90
C HIS A 70 5.13 13.91 4.43
N ILE A 71 4.36 12.84 4.67
CA ILE A 71 2.90 12.81 4.42
C ILE A 71 2.17 12.16 5.61
N LYS A 72 0.89 12.49 5.75
CA LYS A 72 0.00 11.93 6.78
C LYS A 72 -1.16 11.19 6.13
N LEU A 73 -1.50 10.01 6.66
CA LEU A 73 -2.62 9.17 6.23
C LEU A 73 -3.44 8.78 7.47
N PRO A 74 -4.25 9.71 8.02
CA PRO A 74 -4.96 9.48 9.29
C PRO A 74 -6.06 8.42 9.17
N ASN A 75 -6.71 8.30 8.01
CA ASN A 75 -7.85 7.40 7.80
C ASN A 75 -7.46 5.92 7.61
N ILE A 76 -6.16 5.61 7.58
CA ILE A 76 -5.65 4.26 7.34
C ILE A 76 -5.00 3.75 8.62
N LEU A 77 -5.36 2.53 9.02
CA LEU A 77 -4.71 1.87 10.16
C LEU A 77 -3.28 1.46 9.80
N PRO A 78 -2.31 1.59 10.72
CA PRO A 78 -0.92 1.20 10.49
C PRO A 78 -0.73 -0.22 9.91
N GLU A 79 -1.42 -1.21 10.47
CA GLU A 79 -1.37 -2.61 10.05
C GLU A 79 -1.91 -2.81 8.63
N ILE A 80 -2.98 -2.09 8.27
CA ILE A 80 -3.54 -2.11 6.92
C ILE A 80 -2.58 -1.45 5.93
N PHE A 81 -1.98 -0.32 6.31
CA PHE A 81 -0.98 0.33 5.47
C PHE A 81 0.25 -0.54 5.25
N GLN A 82 0.67 -1.35 6.23
CA GLN A 82 1.79 -2.28 6.07
C GLN A 82 1.51 -3.33 4.97
N ILE A 83 0.27 -3.83 4.88
CA ILE A 83 -0.16 -4.73 3.78
C ILE A 83 -0.09 -4.00 2.44
N ILE A 84 -0.66 -2.79 2.38
CA ILE A 84 -0.64 -1.95 1.17
C ILE A 84 0.79 -1.65 0.72
N LEU A 85 1.69 -1.34 1.65
CA LEU A 85 3.07 -0.99 1.34
C LEU A 85 3.83 -2.19 0.76
N LYS A 86 3.62 -3.40 1.29
CA LYS A 86 4.16 -4.63 0.70
C LYS A 86 3.63 -4.87 -0.72
N TYR A 87 2.33 -4.62 -0.97
CA TYR A 87 1.76 -4.67 -2.32
C TYR A 87 2.37 -3.62 -3.26
N ILE A 88 2.60 -2.40 -2.77
CA ILE A 88 3.20 -1.32 -3.57
C ILE A 88 4.61 -1.72 -4.02
N TYR A 89 5.44 -2.26 -3.13
CA TYR A 89 6.82 -2.61 -3.40
C TYR A 89 6.98 -3.92 -4.17
N GLY A 90 6.37 -4.99 -3.65
CA GLY A 90 6.56 -6.34 -4.19
C GLY A 90 5.48 -6.79 -5.16
N GLY A 91 4.34 -6.11 -5.23
CA GLY A 91 3.15 -6.66 -5.91
C GLY A 91 2.58 -7.90 -5.21
N ILE A 92 2.91 -8.10 -3.93
CA ILE A 92 2.47 -9.25 -3.14
C ILE A 92 1.34 -8.81 -2.22
N LEU A 93 0.22 -9.53 -2.28
CA LEU A 93 -0.91 -9.39 -1.37
C LEU A 93 -1.09 -10.73 -0.63
N SER A 94 -1.00 -10.71 0.69
CA SER A 94 -1.31 -11.87 1.53
C SER A 94 -2.64 -11.63 2.22
N LEU A 95 -3.65 -12.46 1.95
CA LEU A 95 -4.98 -12.39 2.57
C LEU A 95 -5.27 -13.56 3.51
N ASN A 96 -4.39 -14.58 3.53
CA ASN A 96 -4.67 -15.89 4.14
C ASN A 96 -4.86 -15.86 5.67
N GLU A 97 -4.43 -14.79 6.33
CA GLU A 97 -4.48 -14.61 7.79
C GLU A 97 -5.47 -13.51 8.21
N HIS A 98 -6.22 -12.95 7.25
CA HIS A 98 -7.08 -11.79 7.48
C HIS A 98 -8.55 -12.17 7.40
N ASP A 99 -9.36 -11.66 8.34
CA ASP A 99 -10.81 -11.82 8.28
C ASP A 99 -11.44 -10.91 7.20
N THR A 100 -12.72 -11.14 6.88
CA THR A 100 -13.44 -10.37 5.86
C THR A 100 -13.46 -8.86 6.14
N LEU A 101 -13.48 -8.47 7.42
CA LEU A 101 -13.52 -7.07 7.83
C LEU A 101 -12.16 -6.40 7.66
N GLU A 102 -11.06 -7.10 7.93
CA GLU A 102 -9.70 -6.68 7.61
C GLU A 102 -9.50 -6.53 6.11
N ILE A 103 -9.96 -7.49 5.30
CA ILE A 103 -9.90 -7.41 3.84
C ILE A 103 -10.69 -6.20 3.32
N LEU A 104 -11.86 -5.92 3.90
CA LEU A 104 -12.64 -4.72 3.56
C LEU A 104 -11.88 -3.42 3.91
N LYS A 105 -11.17 -3.39 5.05
CA LYS A 105 -10.30 -2.25 5.41
C LYS A 105 -9.15 -2.08 4.41
N VAL A 106 -8.53 -3.17 3.95
CA VAL A 106 -7.51 -3.13 2.88
C VAL A 106 -8.11 -2.56 1.60
N LEU A 107 -9.32 -2.98 1.21
CA LEU A 107 -10.02 -2.44 0.03
C LEU A 107 -10.29 -0.93 0.16
N ILE A 108 -10.78 -0.46 1.32
CA ILE A 108 -11.03 0.96 1.57
C ILE A 108 -9.73 1.77 1.43
N ALA A 109 -8.65 1.31 2.06
CA ALA A 109 -7.34 1.96 1.98
C ALA A 109 -6.78 1.96 0.54
N ALA A 110 -6.92 0.85 -0.19
CA ALA A 110 -6.52 0.74 -1.59
C ALA A 110 -7.26 1.74 -2.49
N ASN A 111 -8.57 1.91 -2.25
CA ASN A 111 -9.38 2.89 -2.96
C ASN A 111 -8.99 4.34 -2.63
N GLU A 112 -8.74 4.66 -1.36
CA GLU A 112 -8.26 5.99 -0.93
C GLU A 112 -6.92 6.33 -1.62
N LEU A 113 -6.02 5.35 -1.73
CA LEU A 113 -4.72 5.49 -2.38
C LEU A 113 -4.75 5.31 -3.90
N LEU A 114 -5.93 5.12 -4.50
CA LEU A 114 -6.15 4.92 -5.94
C LEU A 114 -5.32 3.78 -6.55
N LEU A 115 -5.25 2.65 -5.85
CA LEU A 115 -4.57 1.42 -6.27
C LEU A 115 -5.55 0.53 -7.06
N ASN A 116 -5.98 0.99 -8.25
CA ASN A 116 -7.10 0.38 -8.99
C ASN A 116 -6.96 -1.13 -9.24
N GLU A 117 -5.75 -1.61 -9.58
CA GLU A 117 -5.48 -3.05 -9.76
C GLU A 117 -5.84 -3.86 -8.51
N LEU A 118 -5.45 -3.36 -7.33
CA LEU A 118 -5.75 -4.00 -6.05
C LEU A 118 -7.24 -3.90 -5.69
N VAL A 119 -7.86 -2.74 -5.99
CA VAL A 119 -9.30 -2.53 -5.77
C VAL A 119 -10.13 -3.53 -6.56
N ASP A 120 -9.86 -3.67 -7.85
CA ASP A 120 -10.60 -4.57 -8.75
C ASP A 120 -10.46 -6.03 -8.30
N TYR A 121 -9.24 -6.43 -7.89
CA TYR A 121 -8.98 -7.77 -7.35
C TYR A 121 -9.78 -8.02 -6.06
N LEU A 122 -9.69 -7.12 -5.08
CA LEU A 122 -10.34 -7.28 -3.78
C LEU A 122 -11.88 -7.28 -3.88
N GLN A 123 -12.44 -6.45 -4.75
CA GLN A 123 -13.89 -6.45 -5.00
C GLN A 123 -14.35 -7.79 -5.57
N THR A 124 -13.64 -8.30 -6.58
CA THR A 124 -13.94 -9.61 -7.18
C THR A 124 -13.86 -10.71 -6.15
N TYR A 125 -12.75 -10.74 -5.37
CA TYR A 125 -12.52 -11.72 -4.31
C TYR A 125 -13.66 -11.74 -3.26
N LEU A 126 -14.10 -10.56 -2.79
CA LEU A 126 -15.17 -10.46 -1.79
C LEU A 126 -16.52 -10.91 -2.35
N ILE A 127 -16.84 -10.59 -3.60
CA ILE A 127 -18.09 -11.02 -4.26
C ILE A 127 -18.10 -12.54 -4.43
N GLU A 128 -17.02 -13.13 -4.93
CA GLU A 128 -16.92 -14.58 -5.11
C GLU A 128 -17.02 -15.32 -3.78
N THR A 129 -16.36 -14.82 -2.74
CA THR A 129 -16.45 -15.37 -1.38
C THR A 129 -17.88 -15.32 -0.84
N SER A 130 -18.59 -14.22 -1.07
CA SER A 130 -19.99 -14.08 -0.63
C SER A 130 -20.94 -15.06 -1.34
N LYS A 131 -20.73 -15.29 -2.65
CA LYS A 131 -21.52 -16.26 -3.43
C LYS A 131 -21.31 -17.68 -2.93
N ILE A 132 -20.06 -18.07 -2.69
CA ILE A 132 -19.72 -19.38 -2.14
C ILE A 132 -20.42 -19.59 -0.79
N LEU A 133 -20.33 -18.63 0.12
CA LEU A 133 -20.99 -18.76 1.43
C LEU A 133 -22.51 -18.88 1.31
N TYR A 134 -23.13 -18.16 0.39
CA TYR A 134 -24.57 -18.29 0.13
C TYR A 134 -24.93 -19.68 -0.43
N GLU A 135 -24.14 -20.25 -1.33
CA GLU A 135 -24.38 -21.59 -1.89
C GLU A 135 -24.24 -22.71 -0.85
N PHE A 136 -23.37 -22.56 0.14
CA PHE A 136 -23.13 -23.58 1.17
C PHE A 136 -24.04 -23.45 2.40
N TYR A 137 -24.53 -22.24 2.72
CA TYR A 137 -25.24 -21.95 3.98
C TYR A 137 -26.60 -21.25 3.81
N GLY A 138 -27.01 -20.88 2.60
CA GLY A 138 -28.32 -20.29 2.28
C GLY A 138 -29.35 -21.34 1.89
#